data_AF-A0A9E4BC55-F1
#
_entry.id   AF-A0A9E4BC55-F1
#
_cell.length_a   1.000
_cell.length_b   1.000
_cell.length_c   1.000
_cell.angle_alpha   90.00
_cell.angle_beta   90.00
_cell.angle_gamma   90.00
#
_symmetry.space_group_name_H-M   'P 1'
#
loop_
_entity.id
_entity.type
_entity.pdbx_description
1 polymer ?
#
loop_
_entity_poly.entity_id
_entity_poly.type
_entity_poly.pdbx_seq_one_letter_code
_entity_poly.pdbx_strand_id
1 'polypeptide(L)'
;MTLTLLRTAPGSRSDGDHPLFSLPREDLDLVAELVLQSGSLKGLAESYRVSYPTIRARLDKVIDRLRRLIDGSSPDPLAELLADLVERGELTMSGARAVRDLARSVRADAADAKGG
;
A
#
# COMPACT_ATOMS: atom_id res chain seq x y z
N MET A 1 14.30 24.03 -35.46
CA MET A 1 13.07 23.32 -35.06
C MET A 1 13.47 22.02 -34.37
N THR A 2 13.61 22.05 -33.04
CA THR A 2 13.99 20.89 -32.25
C THR A 2 12.75 20.39 -31.50
N LEU A 3 12.26 19.24 -31.91
CA LEU A 3 11.16 18.54 -31.25
C LEU A 3 11.71 17.84 -30.01
N THR A 4 11.39 18.36 -28.83
CA THR A 4 11.59 17.69 -27.55
C THR A 4 10.63 16.51 -27.46
N LEU A 5 11.14 15.27 -27.59
CA LEU A 5 10.34 14.08 -27.30
C LEU A 5 10.28 13.86 -25.79
N LEU A 6 9.08 14.14 -25.26
CA LEU A 6 8.70 13.92 -23.88
C LEU A 6 8.79 12.42 -23.55
N ARG A 7 9.69 12.10 -22.63
CA ARG A 7 9.81 10.78 -22.02
C ARG A 7 8.65 10.56 -21.04
N THR A 8 7.66 9.78 -21.45
CA THR A 8 6.58 9.33 -20.55
C THR A 8 7.08 8.13 -19.74
N ALA A 9 7.21 8.32 -18.43
CA ALA A 9 7.47 7.24 -17.47
C ALA A 9 6.17 6.45 -17.19
N PRO A 10 6.27 5.14 -16.87
CA PRO A 10 5.11 4.29 -16.63
C PRO A 10 4.53 4.61 -15.25
N GLY A 11 3.31 5.10 -15.24
CA GLY A 11 2.52 5.39 -14.05
C GLY A 11 1.16 5.87 -14.51
N SER A 12 0.44 5.02 -15.26
CA SER A 12 -0.94 5.26 -15.65
C SER A 12 -1.80 5.30 -14.38
N ARG A 13 -1.82 6.46 -13.71
CA ARG A 13 -3.00 6.84 -12.94
C ARG A 13 -4.10 6.95 -13.99
N SER A 14 -5.06 6.04 -13.97
CA SER A 14 -6.36 6.34 -14.55
C SER A 14 -6.81 7.64 -13.89
N ASP A 15 -6.91 8.69 -14.69
CA ASP A 15 -7.57 9.92 -14.31
C ASP A 15 -9.01 9.55 -13.92
N GLY A 16 -9.41 9.76 -12.66
CA GLY A 16 -10.80 9.53 -12.21
C GLY A 16 -11.02 9.34 -10.71
N ASP A 17 -10.40 8.31 -10.10
CA ASP A 17 -10.90 7.79 -8.83
C ASP A 17 -9.99 8.09 -7.63
N HIS A 18 -10.60 8.66 -6.58
CA HIS A 18 -9.96 8.91 -5.30
C HIS A 18 -9.40 7.60 -4.70
N PRO A 19 -8.20 7.57 -4.08
CA PRO A 19 -7.54 6.34 -3.59
C PRO A 19 -8.36 5.55 -2.56
N LEU A 20 -9.35 6.17 -1.93
CA LEU A 20 -10.31 5.48 -1.07
C LEU A 20 -11.09 4.39 -1.82
N PHE A 21 -11.36 4.55 -3.11
CA PHE A 21 -12.10 3.54 -3.89
C PHE A 21 -11.33 2.22 -4.07
N SER A 22 -10.02 2.22 -3.81
CA SER A 22 -9.19 1.01 -3.81
C SER A 22 -9.13 0.31 -2.46
N LEU A 23 -9.81 0.84 -1.43
CA LEU A 23 -9.94 0.17 -0.14
C LEU A 23 -11.01 -0.93 -0.20
N PRO A 24 -10.82 -2.06 0.53
CA PRO A 24 -11.88 -3.03 0.77
C PRO A 24 -13.15 -2.39 1.33
N ARG A 25 -14.30 -3.03 1.10
CA ARG A 25 -15.59 -2.51 1.58
C ARG A 25 -15.61 -2.34 3.10
N GLU A 26 -15.04 -3.28 3.84
CA GLU A 26 -14.96 -3.23 5.29
C GLU A 26 -14.05 -2.11 5.83
N ASP A 27 -13.10 -1.65 5.03
CA ASP A 27 -12.23 -0.52 5.35
C ASP A 27 -12.97 0.80 5.06
N LEU A 28 -13.73 0.86 3.95
CA LEU A 28 -14.61 1.98 3.63
C LEU A 28 -15.71 2.19 4.70
N ASP A 29 -16.34 1.11 5.15
CA ASP A 29 -17.36 1.17 6.21
C ASP A 29 -16.76 1.68 7.54
N LEU A 30 -15.51 1.32 7.85
CA LEU A 30 -14.78 1.83 9.02
C LEU A 30 -14.51 3.33 8.89
N VAL A 31 -14.08 3.79 7.71
CA VAL A 31 -13.83 5.21 7.43
C VAL A 31 -15.12 6.01 7.54
N ALA A 32 -16.23 5.50 6.99
CA ALA A 32 -17.53 6.15 7.09
C ALA A 32 -17.97 6.31 8.56
N GLU A 33 -17.88 5.25 9.36
CA GLU A 33 -18.22 5.33 10.78
C GLU A 33 -17.27 6.27 11.54
N LEU A 34 -15.97 6.27 11.22
CA LEU A 34 -15.01 7.19 11.83
C LEU A 34 -15.42 8.65 11.59
N VAL A 35 -15.88 8.99 10.39
CA VAL A 35 -16.38 10.34 10.05
C VAL A 35 -17.66 10.66 10.82
N LEU A 36 -18.61 9.72 10.89
CA LEU A 36 -19.85 9.88 11.68
C LEU A 36 -19.56 10.10 13.17
N GLN A 37 -18.50 9.48 13.69
CA GLN A 37 -18.02 9.65 15.07
C GLN A 37 -17.10 10.87 15.26
N SER A 38 -17.01 11.78 14.28
CA SER A 38 -16.12 12.97 14.31
C SER A 38 -14.64 12.63 14.57
N GLY A 39 -14.18 11.47 14.11
CA GLY A 39 -12.83 10.96 14.34
C GLY A 39 -12.60 10.33 15.73
N SER A 40 -13.65 10.15 16.54
CA SER A 40 -13.53 9.57 17.88
C SER A 40 -13.29 8.06 17.85
N LEU A 41 -12.04 7.65 18.13
CA LEU A 41 -11.71 6.23 18.31
C LEU A 41 -12.47 5.57 19.47
N LYS A 42 -12.86 6.34 20.49
CA LYS A 42 -13.71 5.82 21.59
C LYS A 42 -15.14 5.56 21.10
N GLY A 43 -15.74 6.51 20.38
CA GLY A 43 -17.07 6.33 19.79
C GLY A 43 -17.09 5.19 18.77
N LEU A 44 -16.02 5.05 17.98
CA LEU A 44 -15.86 3.94 17.06
C LEU A 44 -15.77 2.58 17.78
N ALA A 45 -15.04 2.51 18.91
CA ALA A 45 -14.95 1.30 19.73
C ALA A 45 -16.32 0.88 20.29
N GLU A 46 -17.12 1.85 20.77
CA GLU A 46 -18.48 1.65 21.26
C GLU A 46 -19.42 1.16 20.14
N SER A 47 -19.39 1.82 18.97
CA SER A 47 -20.20 1.47 17.80
C SER A 47 -19.92 0.04 17.31
N TYR A 48 -18.64 -0.32 17.20
CA TYR A 48 -18.22 -1.68 16.79
C TYR A 48 -18.25 -2.71 17.94
N ARG A 49 -18.59 -2.31 19.17
CA ARG A 49 -18.61 -3.16 20.38
C ARG A 49 -17.30 -3.92 20.62
N VAL A 50 -16.18 -3.23 20.42
CA VAL A 50 -14.83 -3.77 20.64
C VAL A 50 -14.05 -2.89 21.62
N SER A 51 -12.91 -3.38 22.09
CA SER A 51 -12.03 -2.56 22.91
C SER A 51 -11.36 -1.46 22.08
N TYR A 52 -10.99 -0.37 22.74
CA TYR A 52 -10.23 0.71 22.11
C TYR A 52 -8.93 0.24 21.44
N PRO A 53 -8.10 -0.64 22.07
CA PRO A 53 -6.93 -1.21 21.39
C PRO A 53 -7.27 -1.96 20.10
N THR A 54 -8.38 -2.70 20.08
CA THR A 54 -8.80 -3.46 18.89
C THR A 54 -9.16 -2.54 17.73
N ILE A 55 -9.96 -1.50 17.97
CA ILE A 55 -10.38 -0.59 16.89
C ILE A 55 -9.22 0.27 16.39
N ARG A 56 -8.30 0.65 17.28
CA ARG A 56 -7.09 1.38 16.93
C ARG A 56 -6.22 0.58 15.98
N ALA A 57 -5.94 -0.69 16.31
CA ALA A 57 -5.16 -1.58 15.45
C ALA A 57 -5.84 -1.80 14.08
N ARG A 58 -7.18 -1.83 14.03
CA ARG A 58 -7.91 -1.91 12.78
C ARG A 58 -7.76 -0.64 11.95
N LEU A 59 -7.92 0.55 12.54
CA LEU A 59 -7.71 1.82 11.84
C LEU A 59 -6.27 1.97 11.34
N ASP A 60 -5.28 1.57 12.15
CA ASP A 60 -3.86 1.62 11.76
C ASP A 60 -3.61 0.82 10.46
N LYS A 61 -4.23 -0.36 10.30
CA LYS A 61 -4.16 -1.15 9.06
C LYS A 61 -4.78 -0.44 7.85
N VAL A 62 -5.92 0.25 8.04
CA VAL A 62 -6.56 1.04 6.98
C VAL A 62 -5.66 2.21 6.55
N ILE A 63 -5.10 2.93 7.53
CA ILE A 63 -4.16 4.04 7.28
C ILE A 63 -2.94 3.53 6.49
N ASP A 64 -2.36 2.41 6.90
CA ASP A 64 -1.19 1.85 6.21
C ASP A 64 -1.52 1.39 4.78
N ARG A 65 -2.71 0.81 4.56
CA ARG A 65 -3.17 0.46 3.21
C ARG A 65 -3.35 1.72 2.36
N LEU A 66 -4.00 2.76 2.90
CA LEU A 66 -4.24 4.00 2.19
C LEU A 66 -2.94 4.75 1.86
N ARG A 67 -1.96 4.77 2.77
CA ARG A 67 -0.62 5.31 2.53
C ARG A 67 0.04 4.64 1.33
N ARG A 68 0.06 3.29 1.29
CA ARG A 68 0.61 2.53 0.15
C ARG A 68 -0.06 2.91 -1.17
N LEU A 69 -1.38 3.06 -1.17
CA LEU A 69 -2.14 3.48 -2.35
C LEU A 69 -1.79 4.91 -2.81
N ILE A 70 -1.66 5.86 -1.87
CA ILE A 70 -1.32 7.25 -2.16
C ILE A 70 0.11 7.38 -2.71
N ASP A 71 1.05 6.65 -2.11
CA ASP A 71 2.46 6.64 -2.49
C ASP A 71 2.70 5.96 -3.85
N GLY A 72 1.65 5.45 -4.51
CA GLY A 72 1.76 4.71 -5.76
C GLY A 72 2.49 3.38 -5.59
N SER A 73 2.65 2.92 -4.34
CA SER A 73 3.09 1.57 -4.04
C SER A 73 1.93 0.64 -4.37
N SER A 74 1.89 0.19 -5.63
CA SER A 74 1.13 -1.01 -5.99
C SER A 74 1.48 -2.11 -4.97
N PRO A 75 0.53 -2.98 -4.56
CA PRO A 75 0.85 -4.18 -3.78
C PRO A 75 2.11 -4.79 -4.41
N ASP A 76 3.19 -4.90 -3.63
CA ASP A 76 4.49 -5.33 -4.16
C ASP A 76 4.32 -6.79 -4.57
N PRO A 77 4.09 -7.11 -5.87
CA PRO A 77 3.69 -8.46 -6.26
C PRO A 77 4.83 -9.44 -5.98
N LEU A 78 6.06 -8.91 -5.93
CA LEU A 78 7.22 -9.65 -5.48
C LEU A 78 7.13 -9.97 -3.99
N ALA A 79 6.74 -9.03 -3.12
CA ALA A 79 6.60 -9.30 -1.69
C ALA A 79 5.51 -10.34 -1.39
N GLU A 80 4.38 -10.28 -2.11
CA GLU A 80 3.30 -11.27 -1.99
C GLU A 80 3.76 -12.66 -2.43
N LEU A 81 4.35 -12.77 -3.62
CA LEU A 81 4.92 -14.05 -4.09
C LEU A 81 5.96 -14.60 -3.11
N LEU A 82 6.83 -13.75 -2.58
CA LEU A 82 7.87 -14.18 -1.64
C LEU A 82 7.26 -14.66 -0.31
N ALA A 83 6.18 -14.03 0.17
CA ALA A 83 5.46 -14.48 1.35
C ALA A 83 4.83 -15.87 1.12
N ASP A 84 4.15 -16.07 -0.01
CA ASP A 84 3.57 -17.35 -0.40
C ASP A 84 4.62 -18.48 -0.47
N LEU A 85 5.79 -18.20 -1.06
CA LEU A 85 6.89 -19.17 -1.17
C LEU A 85 7.48 -19.55 0.20
N VAL A 86 7.53 -18.59 1.13
CA VAL A 86 7.95 -18.89 2.51
C VAL A 86 6.93 -19.75 3.21
N GLU A 87 5.64 -19.44 3.10
CA GLU A 87 4.57 -20.22 3.73
C GLU A 87 4.55 -21.67 3.22
N ARG A 88 4.86 -21.89 1.93
CA ARG A 88 5.02 -23.22 1.33
C ARG A 88 6.32 -23.94 1.71
N GLY A 89 7.24 -23.26 2.39
CA GLY A 89 8.56 -23.79 2.73
C GLY A 89 9.52 -23.93 1.54
N GLU A 90 9.15 -23.39 0.38
CA GLU A 90 9.96 -23.37 -0.84
C GLU A 90 11.08 -22.31 -0.76
N LEU A 91 10.92 -21.33 0.12
CA LEU A 91 11.89 -20.27 0.36
C LEU A 91 12.07 -20.03 1.85
N THR A 92 13.31 -19.73 2.26
CA THR A 92 13.56 -19.29 3.64
C THR A 92 13.23 -17.81 3.80
N MET A 93 12.85 -17.40 5.02
CA MET A 93 12.65 -15.98 5.34
C MET A 93 13.88 -15.10 5.05
N SER A 94 15.08 -15.63 5.24
CA SER A 94 16.33 -14.92 4.89
C SER A 94 16.52 -14.81 3.38
N GLY A 95 16.20 -15.86 2.63
CA GLY A 95 16.22 -15.85 1.16
C GLY A 95 15.23 -14.84 0.57
N ALA A 96 14.00 -14.80 1.10
CA ALA A 96 12.98 -13.83 0.71
C ALA A 96 13.47 -12.38 0.85
N ARG A 97 14.12 -12.07 1.98
CA ARG A 97 14.68 -10.73 2.22
C ARG A 97 15.80 -10.39 1.23
N ALA A 98 16.73 -11.32 1.01
CA ALA A 98 17.84 -11.09 0.07
C ALA A 98 17.34 -10.77 -1.35
N VAL A 99 16.36 -11.52 -1.86
CA VAL A 99 15.76 -11.29 -3.18
C VAL A 99 15.06 -9.93 -3.25
N ARG A 100 14.26 -9.61 -2.24
CA ARG A 100 13.55 -8.32 -2.17
C ARG A 100 14.51 -7.13 -2.15
N ASP A 101 15.59 -7.23 -1.38
CA ASP A 101 16.54 -6.15 -1.21
C ASP A 101 17.36 -5.93 -2.51
N LEU A 102 17.76 -7.01 -3.20
CA LEU A 102 18.38 -6.93 -4.54
C LEU A 102 17.43 -6.33 -5.59
N ALA A 103 16.15 -6.73 -5.59
CA ALA A 103 15.18 -6.19 -6.53
C ALA A 103 14.96 -4.68 -6.35
N ARG A 104 15.10 -4.16 -5.12
CA ARG A 104 15.05 -2.71 -4.85
C ARG A 104 16.31 -2.00 -5.33
N SER A 105 17.50 -2.57 -5.15
CA SER A 105 18.74 -1.95 -5.62
C SER A 105 18.76 -1.82 -7.15
N VAL A 106 18.38 -2.89 -7.87
CA VAL A 106 18.33 -2.88 -9.35
C VAL A 106 17.34 -1.84 -9.89
N ARG A 107 16.21 -1.63 -9.21
CA ARG A 107 15.24 -0.59 -9.58
C ARG A 107 15.75 0.82 -9.32
N ALA A 108 16.52 1.03 -8.25
CA ALA A 108 17.16 2.31 -7.94
C ALA A 108 18.24 2.64 -8.98
N ASP A 109 19.13 1.69 -9.29
CA ASP A 109 20.19 1.86 -10.29
C ASP A 109 19.62 2.17 -11.68
N ALA A 110 18.51 1.53 -12.05
CA ALA A 110 17.81 1.76 -13.31
C ALA A 110 17.06 3.11 -13.37
N ALA A 111 16.74 3.71 -12.22
CA ALA A 111 16.15 5.05 -12.15
C ALA A 111 17.25 6.13 -12.29
N ASP A 112 18.42 5.92 -11.69
CA ASP A 112 19.57 6.83 -11.75
C ASP A 112 20.20 6.86 -13.16
N ALA A 113 20.34 5.71 -13.82
CA ALA A 113 20.83 5.60 -15.20
C ALA A 113 19.93 6.31 -16.23
N LYS A 114 18.74 6.69 -15.81
CA LYS A 114 17.70 7.33 -16.60
C LYS A 114 17.59 8.82 -16.26
N GLY A 115 18.34 9.36 -15.30
CA GLY A 115 18.31 10.77 -14.88
C GLY A 115 19.48 11.63 -15.38
N GLY A 116 20.55 11.02 -15.91
CA GLY A 116 21.70 11.71 -16.53
C GLY A 116 21.63 11.73 -18.04
#